data_AF-A0A1D7XX27-F1
#
_entry.id   AF-A0A1D7XX27-F1
#
_cell.length_a   1.000
_cell.length_b   1.000
_cell.length_c   1.000
_cell.angle_alpha   90.00
_cell.angle_beta   90.00
_cell.angle_gamma   90.00
#
_symmetry.space_group_name_H-M   'P 1'
#
loop_
_entity.id
_entity.type
_entity.pdbx_description
1 polymer ?
#
loop_
_entity_poly.entity_id
_entity_poly.type
_entity_poly.pdbx_seq_one_letter_code
_entity_poly.pdbx_strand_id
1 'polypeptide(L)'
;MTTKLKDILLYSLAIIGTASLFISASNQSTSPNPTTPESHVWEMFNGNGTYLFNKVSGEVRKYDGQFIELNKKGEVEDIKAKSYTIMVEVK
;
A
#
# COMPACT_ATOMS: atom_id res chain seq x y z
N MET A 1 -21.64 -39.26 38.88
CA MET A 1 -22.07 -39.21 37.46
C MET A 1 -21.76 -37.81 36.90
N THR A 2 -20.48 -37.54 36.58
CA THR A 2 -19.97 -36.18 36.22
C THR A 2 -19.49 -36.09 34.77
N THR A 3 -19.73 -37.12 33.96
CA THR A 3 -19.33 -37.20 32.55
C THR A 3 -20.01 -36.15 31.67
N LYS A 4 -21.33 -36.01 31.77
CA LYS A 4 -22.12 -35.15 30.87
C LYS A 4 -21.59 -33.71 30.75
N LEU A 5 -21.11 -33.09 31.83
CA LEU A 5 -20.60 -31.72 31.80
C LEU A 5 -19.25 -31.61 31.10
N LYS A 6 -18.29 -32.51 31.37
CA LYS A 6 -16.99 -32.51 30.67
C LYS A 6 -17.15 -32.85 29.18
N ASP A 7 -18.10 -33.72 28.84
CA ASP A 7 -18.37 -34.11 27.45
C ASP A 7 -18.99 -32.92 26.69
N ILE A 8 -19.96 -32.21 27.29
CA ILE A 8 -20.54 -30.96 26.74
C ILE A 8 -19.47 -29.89 26.53
N LEU A 9 -18.59 -29.66 27.51
CA LEU A 9 -17.50 -28.68 27.39
C LEU A 9 -16.49 -29.05 26.28
N LEU A 10 -16.16 -30.33 26.15
CA LEU A 10 -15.26 -30.83 25.10
C LEU A 10 -15.87 -30.63 23.71
N TYR A 11 -17.16 -30.96 23.53
CA TYR A 11 -17.86 -30.73 22.27
C TYR A 11 -18.03 -29.24 21.95
N SER A 12 -18.37 -28.38 22.91
CA SER A 12 -18.47 -26.94 22.66
C SER A 12 -17.12 -26.33 22.27
N LEU A 13 -16.03 -26.73 22.94
CA LEU A 13 -14.69 -26.25 22.60
C LEU A 13 -14.26 -26.73 21.21
N ALA A 14 -14.55 -27.98 20.84
CA ALA A 14 -14.27 -28.51 19.51
C ALA A 14 -15.05 -27.78 18.40
N ILE A 15 -16.33 -27.48 18.62
CA ILE A 15 -17.18 -26.73 17.67
C ILE A 15 -16.68 -25.29 17.52
N ILE A 16 -16.37 -24.60 18.62
CA ILE A 16 -15.84 -23.23 18.58
C ILE A 16 -14.46 -23.20 17.90
N GLY A 17 -13.58 -24.16 18.20
CA GLY A 17 -12.24 -24.27 17.61
C GLY A 17 -12.24 -24.61 16.12
N THR A 18 -13.17 -25.46 15.66
CA THR A 18 -13.33 -25.74 14.23
C THR A 18 -13.99 -24.58 13.50
N ALA A 19 -15.02 -23.95 14.07
CA ALA A 19 -15.65 -22.77 13.49
C ALA A 19 -14.66 -21.60 13.36
N SER A 20 -13.80 -21.37 14.35
CA SER A 20 -12.78 -20.30 14.27
C SER A 20 -11.69 -20.60 13.23
N LEU A 21 -11.32 -21.87 13.02
CA LEU A 21 -10.44 -22.28 11.91
C LEU A 21 -11.09 -22.03 10.54
N PHE A 22 -12.37 -22.37 10.37
CA PHE A 22 -13.09 -22.07 9.12
C PHE A 22 -13.21 -20.56 8.89
N ILE A 23 -13.55 -19.78 9.92
CA ILE A 23 -13.62 -18.31 9.83
C ILE A 23 -12.24 -17.72 9.54
N SER A 24 -11.16 -18.25 10.12
CA SER A 24 -9.79 -17.80 9.84
C SER A 24 -9.35 -18.12 8.41
N ALA A 25 -9.73 -19.28 7.88
CA ALA A 25 -9.45 -19.68 6.51
C ALA A 25 -10.31 -18.90 5.47
N SER A 26 -11.59 -18.63 5.76
CA SER A 26 -12.47 -17.86 4.88
C SER A 26 -12.24 -16.35 4.97
N ASN A 27 -11.86 -15.88 6.17
CA ASN A 27 -11.39 -14.52 6.42
C ASN A 27 -9.86 -14.46 6.39
N GLN A 28 -9.23 -15.33 5.59
CA GLN A 28 -8.06 -14.91 4.84
C GLN A 28 -8.55 -13.87 3.82
N SER A 29 -8.91 -12.69 4.36
CA SER A 29 -8.97 -11.46 3.60
C SER A 29 -7.73 -11.43 2.74
N THR A 30 -7.91 -11.02 1.50
CA THR A 30 -6.82 -10.73 0.57
C THR A 30 -5.87 -9.77 1.27
N SER A 31 -4.89 -10.32 1.98
CA SER A 31 -3.66 -9.64 2.27
C SER A 31 -3.20 -9.17 0.90
N PRO A 32 -3.04 -7.86 0.66
CA PRO A 32 -2.39 -7.40 -0.54
C PRO A 32 -0.93 -7.79 -0.37
N ASN A 33 -0.65 -9.07 -0.63
CA ASN A 33 0.66 -9.66 -0.68
C ASN A 33 1.34 -8.88 -1.81
N PRO A 34 2.25 -7.93 -1.53
CA PRO A 34 2.91 -7.18 -2.56
C PRO A 34 4.06 -8.06 -3.04
N THR A 35 3.71 -9.21 -3.63
CA THR A 35 4.65 -10.08 -4.35
C THR A 35 5.26 -9.32 -5.54
N THR A 36 4.61 -8.25 -5.99
CA THR A 36 5.22 -7.12 -6.69
C THR A 36 5.51 -5.98 -5.71
N PRO A 37 6.77 -5.54 -5.53
CA PRO A 37 7.04 -4.27 -4.86
C PRO A 37 6.43 -3.11 -5.68
N GLU A 38 6.08 -1.99 -5.04
CA GLU A 38 5.40 -0.86 -5.69
C GLU A 38 6.17 -0.29 -6.90
N SER A 39 7.48 -0.51 -6.98
CA SER A 39 8.32 -0.18 -8.14
C SER A 39 7.97 -0.93 -9.42
N HIS A 40 7.20 -2.03 -9.36
CA HIS A 40 6.66 -2.69 -10.56
C HIS A 40 5.38 -2.03 -11.08
N VAL A 41 4.67 -1.30 -10.22
CA VAL A 41 3.42 -0.61 -10.57
C VAL A 41 3.71 0.73 -11.23
N TRP A 42 4.72 1.46 -10.73
CA TRP A 42 5.10 2.78 -11.24
C TRP A 42 6.28 2.72 -12.20
N GLU A 43 6.14 3.35 -13.36
CA GLU A 43 7.19 3.51 -14.36
C GLU A 43 7.56 4.99 -14.52
N MET A 44 8.85 5.30 -14.49
CA MET A 44 9.33 6.67 -14.63
C MET A 44 9.80 6.93 -16.06
N PHE A 45 9.15 7.87 -16.75
CA PHE A 45 9.57 8.37 -18.06
C PHE A 45 10.22 9.75 -17.91
N ASN A 46 11.40 9.94 -18.51
CA ASN A 46 12.13 11.21 -18.45
C ASN A 46 12.33 11.76 -19.87
N GLY A 47 11.67 12.88 -20.16
CA GLY A 47 11.70 13.57 -21.47
C GLY A 47 11.80 15.08 -21.26
N ASN A 48 10.81 15.85 -21.74
CA ASN A 48 10.69 17.29 -21.43
C ASN A 48 10.21 17.55 -19.97
N GLY A 49 10.65 16.71 -19.03
CA GLY A 49 10.15 16.61 -17.66
C GLY A 49 10.12 15.15 -17.20
N THR A 50 10.11 14.95 -15.88
CA THR A 50 9.98 13.62 -15.27
C THR A 50 8.50 13.31 -15.05
N TYR A 51 8.05 12.15 -15.53
CA TYR A 51 6.69 11.65 -15.39
C TYR A 51 6.70 10.27 -14.73
N LEU A 52 5.72 9.98 -13.89
CA LEU A 52 5.50 8.68 -13.27
C LEU A 52 4.13 8.16 -13.74
N PHE A 53 4.12 6.99 -14.35
CA PHE A 53 2.92 6.31 -14.85
C PHE A 53 2.61 5.07 -14.02
N ASN A 54 1.36 4.92 -13.58
CA ASN A 54 0.89 3.73 -12.90
C ASN A 54 0.32 2.73 -13.90
N LYS A 55 0.96 1.58 -14.06
CA LYS A 55 0.56 0.52 -15.00
C LYS A 55 -0.71 -0.24 -14.61
N VAL A 56 -1.21 -0.06 -13.39
CA VAL A 56 -2.40 -0.75 -12.87
C VAL A 56 -3.62 0.18 -12.88
N SER A 57 -3.48 1.41 -12.39
CA SER A 57 -4.59 2.39 -12.39
C SER A 57 -4.64 3.24 -13.66
N GLY A 58 -3.55 3.39 -14.40
CA GLY A 58 -3.45 4.35 -15.51
C GLY A 58 -3.18 5.79 -15.07
N GLU A 59 -2.99 6.03 -13.76
CA GLU A 59 -2.68 7.37 -13.22
C GLU A 59 -1.35 7.90 -13.77
N VAL A 60 -1.33 9.17 -14.20
CA VAL A 60 -0.11 9.87 -14.64
C VAL A 60 0.19 11.01 -13.69
N ARG A 61 1.41 11.04 -13.15
CA ARG A 61 1.96 12.14 -12.35
C ARG A 61 3.12 12.79 -13.11
N LYS A 62 3.24 14.12 -13.03
CA LYS A 62 4.43 14.87 -13.47
C LYS A 62 5.19 15.36 -12.25
N TYR A 63 6.51 15.18 -12.20
CA TYR A 63 7.35 15.84 -11.21
C TYR A 63 7.48 17.33 -11.56
N ASP A 64 7.18 18.19 -10.60
CA ASP A 64 7.34 19.63 -10.71
C ASP A 64 8.27 20.11 -9.59
N GLY A 65 9.34 20.82 -9.96
CA GLY A 65 10.53 20.93 -9.12
C GLY A 65 11.15 22.32 -9.06
N GLN A 66 10.74 23.11 -8.07
CA GLN A 66 11.35 24.40 -7.69
C GLN A 66 11.44 24.57 -6.16
N PHE A 67 12.62 24.31 -5.59
CA PHE A 67 13.06 24.86 -4.30
C PHE A 67 14.19 25.80 -4.68
N ILE A 68 14.51 26.80 -3.88
CA ILE A 68 15.73 27.58 -4.09
C ILE A 68 16.48 27.53 -2.77
N GLU A 69 17.60 26.80 -2.76
CA GLU A 69 18.56 26.83 -1.67
C GLU A 69 19.30 28.17 -1.80
N LEU A 70 19.20 29.01 -0.78
CA LEU A 70 19.85 30.32 -0.71
C LEU A 70 20.99 30.24 0.30
N ASN A 71 22.14 30.82 -0.04
CA ASN A 71 23.27 30.87 0.87
C ASN A 71 23.01 31.84 2.03
N LYS A 72 23.89 31.81 3.05
CA LYS A 72 23.80 32.69 4.23
C LYS A 72 23.92 34.20 3.93
N LYS A 73 24.14 34.60 2.67
CA LYS A 73 24.18 36.00 2.20
C LYS A 73 22.95 36.37 1.36
N GLY A 74 22.02 35.44 1.10
CA GLY A 74 20.81 35.67 0.30
C GLY A 74 21.01 35.47 -1.22
N GLU A 75 22.14 34.92 -1.65
CA GLU A 75 22.39 34.57 -3.06
C GLU A 75 21.94 33.13 -3.33
N VAL A 76 21.60 32.78 -4.58
CA VAL A 76 21.17 31.42 -4.94
C VAL A 76 22.34 30.44 -4.87
N GLU A 77 22.17 29.36 -4.10
CA GLU A 77 23.14 28.28 -3.88
C GLU A 77 22.77 27.00 -4.67
N ASP A 78 21.48 26.64 -4.74
CA ASP A 78 20.96 25.50 -5.55
C ASP A 78 19.45 25.64 -5.85
N ILE A 79 18.87 24.80 -6.73
CA ILE A 79 17.42 24.75 -7.03
C ILE A 79 16.90 23.29 -7.07
N LYS A 80 15.96 22.90 -6.20
CA LYS A 80 15.85 21.49 -5.73
C LYS A 80 14.47 20.76 -5.61
N ALA A 81 13.29 21.33 -5.87
CA ALA A 81 12.03 20.70 -5.38
C ALA A 81 11.50 19.46 -6.11
N LYS A 82 10.50 18.91 -5.45
CA LYS A 82 9.99 17.55 -5.55
C LYS A 82 8.49 17.51 -5.25
N SER A 83 7.70 18.30 -5.97
CA SER A 83 6.24 18.15 -6.01
C SER A 83 5.85 17.17 -7.13
N TYR A 84 4.69 16.53 -7.02
CA TYR A 84 4.11 15.79 -8.15
C TYR A 84 2.72 16.35 -8.45
N THR A 85 2.51 16.81 -9.67
CA THR A 85 1.18 17.17 -10.18
C THR A 85 0.53 15.92 -10.77
N ILE A 86 -0.63 15.52 -10.26
CA ILE A 86 -1.45 14.48 -10.91
C ILE A 86 -1.99 15.09 -12.21
N MET A 87 -1.62 14.48 -13.34
CA MET A 87 -1.99 14.94 -14.68
C MET A 87 -3.26 14.25 -15.19
N VAL A 88 -3.44 12.98 -14.82
CA VAL A 88 -4.63 12.18 -15.15
C VAL A 88 -4.92 11.26 -13.96
N GLU A 89 -6.13 11.37 -13.42
CA GLU A 89 -6.71 10.43 -12.45
C GLU A 89 -7.73 9.56 -13.19
N VAL A 90 -7.60 8.24 -13.08
CA VAL A 90 -8.53 7.27 -13.67
C VAL A 90 -9.32 6.63 -12.53
N LYS A 91 -10.63 6.52 -12.71
CA LYS A 91 -11.62 6.26 -11.65
C LYS A 91 -12.30 4.90 -11.80
#